data_AF-A0A3B1CHJ6-F1
#
_entry.id   AF-A0A3B1CHJ6-F1
#
_cell.length_a   1.000
_cell.length_b   1.000
_cell.length_c   1.000
_cell.angle_alpha   90.00
_cell.angle_beta   90.00
_cell.angle_gamma   90.00
#
_symmetry.space_group_name_H-M   'P 1'
#
loop_
_entity.id
_entity.type
_entity.pdbx_description
1 polymer ?
#
loop_
_entity_poly.entity_id
_entity_poly.type
_entity_poly.pdbx_seq_one_letter_code
_entity_poly.pdbx_strand_id
1 'polypeptide(L)'
;MAKEKEGQERKRGSLKRVMVCRCERERGKKRFHRSIAEKLRKYEVRAEGYEFIPAMMHLLKRYCGDIPENKMSKLDADLAKALNAIPTARKILEDVVKKHEEIPRELKRRAFSPKYLDLQVEKAIEVEEMGNIVHRARTLQNRTVRDITQAAAVGRVFGKLSPSGKEQKCCCCCCKEPGEPAPSPQTNPAPPNKYELTFSHLYCVDESDPEWWGSDEPYVVFGVISEEMAESGTPAWGFHTPVYEDVDDGDRRPTSGDENLRLFGYTGPKAIDSSVLITAICMENDLGNVSDTTDAVRTALTAVAKAGASAGGVAGWIVAGVSVISIGVTYLIDLIGADDQIGSSIALALTEPEADAKTSSVNPYIFPPLHFDGGDDDGIYDVYLKLERK
;
A
#
# COMPACT_ATOMS: atom_id res chain seq x y z
N MET A 1 14.14 -35.37 75.57
CA MET A 1 14.36 -36.83 75.38
C MET A 1 13.24 -37.37 74.51
N ALA A 2 13.59 -38.19 73.50
CA ALA A 2 12.80 -39.23 72.80
C ALA A 2 11.47 -38.83 72.10
N LYS A 3 11.40 -38.90 70.75
CA LYS A 3 10.80 -39.98 69.88
C LYS A 3 9.25 -39.97 69.94
N GLU A 4 8.45 -39.98 68.87
CA GLU A 4 8.39 -40.75 67.59
C GLU A 4 7.66 -39.88 66.54
N LYS A 5 8.08 -39.73 65.27
CA LYS A 5 7.98 -40.63 64.10
C LYS A 5 6.60 -41.24 63.84
N GLU A 6 5.84 -40.63 62.93
CA GLU A 6 4.99 -41.36 62.00
C GLU A 6 4.96 -40.65 60.63
N GLY A 7 5.34 -41.40 59.61
CA GLY A 7 5.46 -40.94 58.22
C GLY A 7 4.20 -41.23 57.43
N GLN A 8 3.85 -40.32 56.53
CA GLN A 8 2.95 -40.60 55.41
C GLN A 8 3.67 -40.28 54.11
N GLU A 9 4.04 -41.34 53.39
CA GLU A 9 4.49 -41.31 52.01
C GLU A 9 3.36 -40.80 51.11
N ARG A 10 3.52 -39.58 50.59
CA ARG A 10 2.73 -39.09 49.47
C ARG A 10 3.25 -39.70 48.17
N LYS A 11 2.47 -40.65 47.63
CA LYS A 11 2.61 -41.19 46.28
C LYS A 11 2.70 -40.05 45.25
N ARG A 12 3.87 -39.88 44.63
CA ARG A 12 4.05 -39.04 43.44
C ARG A 12 3.33 -39.73 42.27
N GLY A 13 2.18 -39.18 41.88
CA GLY A 13 1.52 -39.49 40.62
C GLY A 13 2.40 -39.03 39.47
N SER A 14 3.07 -39.99 38.82
CA SER A 14 3.72 -39.83 37.52
C SER A 14 2.63 -39.55 36.47
N LEU A 15 2.37 -38.28 36.21
CA LEU A 15 1.65 -37.85 35.02
C LEU A 15 2.54 -38.18 33.82
N LYS A 16 2.30 -39.35 33.22
CA LYS A 16 2.79 -39.70 31.89
C LYS A 16 2.34 -38.59 30.93
N ARG A 17 3.27 -37.73 30.50
CA ARG A 17 3.10 -36.91 29.30
C ARG A 17 2.72 -37.86 28.18
N VAL A 18 1.49 -37.73 27.68
CA VAL A 18 1.10 -38.29 26.40
C VAL A 18 1.98 -37.58 25.38
N MET A 19 2.97 -38.30 24.84
CA MET A 19 3.71 -37.89 23.66
C MET A 19 2.65 -37.77 22.55
N VAL A 20 2.30 -36.54 22.18
CA VAL A 20 1.50 -36.29 20.99
C VAL A 20 2.30 -36.88 19.83
N CYS A 21 1.70 -37.84 19.12
CA CYS A 21 2.29 -38.46 17.95
C CYS A 21 2.73 -37.36 16.99
N ARG A 22 4.03 -37.30 16.71
CA ARG A 22 4.62 -36.48 15.67
C ARG A 22 4.20 -37.12 14.33
N CYS A 23 3.02 -36.77 13.83
CA CYS A 23 2.61 -37.14 12.48
C CYS A 23 3.62 -36.53 11.50
N GLU A 24 4.17 -37.35 10.61
CA GLU A 24 5.01 -36.89 9.52
C GLU A 24 4.18 -35.98 8.61
N ARG A 25 4.57 -34.69 8.51
CA ARG A 25 3.92 -33.68 7.66
C ARG A 25 4.05 -34.11 6.19
N GLU A 26 2.94 -34.27 5.46
CA GLU A 26 2.96 -34.47 4.00
C GLU A 26 3.28 -33.12 3.34
N ARG A 27 4.57 -32.85 3.12
CA ARG A 27 5.02 -31.67 2.38
C ARG A 27 4.43 -31.67 0.96
N GLY A 28 3.67 -30.62 0.61
CA GLY A 28 3.52 -30.20 -0.79
C GLY A 28 2.13 -30.20 -1.43
N LYS A 29 1.03 -30.02 -0.68
CA LYS A 29 -0.23 -29.62 -1.31
C LYS A 29 -0.33 -28.10 -1.39
N LYS A 30 -0.42 -27.57 -2.61
CA LYS A 30 -0.58 -26.14 -2.88
C LYS A 30 -1.96 -25.66 -2.44
N ARG A 31 -2.04 -24.48 -1.83
CA ARG A 31 -3.31 -23.78 -1.57
C ARG A 31 -4.03 -23.52 -2.90
N PHE A 32 -5.36 -23.53 -2.88
CA PHE A 32 -6.15 -23.22 -4.07
C PHE A 32 -6.18 -21.70 -4.26
N HIS A 33 -5.51 -21.20 -5.29
CA HIS A 33 -5.56 -19.77 -5.62
C HIS A 33 -7.00 -19.26 -5.71
N ARG A 34 -7.29 -18.18 -4.96
CA ARG A 34 -8.60 -17.51 -4.97
C ARG A 34 -8.98 -17.09 -6.38
N SER A 35 -10.23 -17.31 -6.74
CA SER A 35 -10.73 -16.94 -8.07
C SER A 35 -10.71 -15.41 -8.27
N ILE A 36 -10.55 -14.94 -9.51
CA ILE A 36 -10.62 -13.48 -9.80
C ILE A 36 -11.94 -12.85 -9.36
N ALA A 37 -13.05 -13.61 -9.42
CA ALA A 37 -14.34 -13.15 -8.97
C ALA A 37 -14.37 -12.90 -7.46
N GLU A 38 -13.70 -13.75 -6.68
CA GLU A 38 -13.54 -13.61 -5.23
C GLU A 38 -12.62 -12.44 -4.88
N LYS A 39 -11.46 -12.35 -5.53
CA LYS A 39 -10.54 -11.19 -5.40
C LYS A 39 -11.25 -9.87 -5.72
N LEU A 40 -12.20 -9.87 -6.66
CA LEU A 40 -12.99 -8.67 -7.01
C LEU A 40 -14.08 -8.29 -6.00
N ARG A 41 -14.60 -9.24 -5.20
CA ARG A 41 -15.70 -8.95 -4.27
C ARG A 41 -15.34 -7.85 -3.27
N LYS A 42 -14.07 -7.74 -2.86
CA LYS A 42 -13.61 -6.69 -1.95
C LYS A 42 -13.86 -5.27 -2.51
N TYR A 43 -13.74 -5.11 -3.84
CA TYR A 43 -14.02 -3.85 -4.54
C TYR A 43 -15.52 -3.64 -4.86
N GLU A 44 -16.35 -4.68 -4.81
CA GLU A 44 -17.81 -4.52 -4.92
C GLU A 44 -18.41 -3.97 -3.62
N VAL A 45 -17.86 -4.40 -2.50
CA VAL A 45 -18.32 -3.98 -1.16
C VAL A 45 -17.83 -2.58 -0.84
N ARG A 46 -16.60 -2.23 -1.24
CA ARG A 46 -15.98 -0.94 -0.95
C ARG A 46 -15.83 -0.15 -2.25
N ALA A 47 -16.34 1.08 -2.27
CA ALA A 47 -16.18 2.02 -3.37
C ALA A 47 -14.78 2.64 -3.49
N GLU A 48 -13.84 2.02 -2.80
CA GLU A 48 -12.42 2.30 -2.88
C GLU A 48 -11.95 2.12 -4.32
N GLY A 49 -11.48 3.21 -4.92
CA GLY A 49 -11.01 3.19 -6.30
C GLY A 49 -12.09 3.07 -7.37
N TYR A 50 -13.37 3.30 -7.05
CA TYR A 50 -14.51 3.16 -7.98
C TYR A 50 -14.29 3.79 -9.36
N GLU A 51 -13.73 5.00 -9.42
CA GLU A 51 -13.33 5.64 -10.68
C GLU A 51 -11.84 5.57 -10.97
N PHE A 52 -11.02 5.44 -9.93
CA PHE A 52 -9.58 5.47 -10.05
C PHE A 52 -9.02 4.24 -10.75
N ILE A 53 -9.43 3.03 -10.33
CA ILE A 53 -8.98 1.78 -10.93
C ILE A 53 -9.23 1.75 -12.44
N PRO A 54 -10.46 1.97 -12.96
CA PRO A 54 -10.69 1.90 -14.39
C PRO A 54 -9.98 3.03 -15.17
N ALA A 55 -9.79 4.21 -14.57
CA ALA A 55 -9.03 5.29 -15.17
C ALA A 55 -7.52 4.97 -15.25
N MET A 56 -6.96 4.36 -14.20
CA MET A 56 -5.59 3.86 -14.18
C MET A 56 -5.40 2.74 -15.20
N MET A 57 -6.29 1.75 -15.25
CA MET A 57 -6.24 0.66 -16.24
C MET A 57 -6.31 1.19 -17.67
N HIS A 58 -7.09 2.25 -17.91
CA HIS A 58 -7.12 2.94 -19.20
C HIS A 58 -5.77 3.55 -19.59
N LEU A 59 -5.08 4.22 -18.65
CA LEU A 59 -3.72 4.73 -18.89
C LEU A 59 -2.73 3.60 -19.19
N LEU A 60 -2.80 2.49 -18.44
CA LEU A 60 -1.94 1.33 -18.67
C LEU A 60 -2.20 0.70 -20.03
N LYS A 61 -3.47 0.58 -20.43
CA LYS A 61 -3.86 0.11 -21.77
C LYS A 61 -3.29 0.99 -22.88
N ARG A 62 -3.31 2.32 -22.68
CA ARG A 62 -2.68 3.28 -23.60
C ARG A 62 -1.16 3.12 -23.67
N TYR A 63 -0.50 2.95 -22.52
CA TYR A 63 0.94 2.70 -22.46
C TYR A 63 1.35 1.41 -23.19
N CYS A 64 0.61 0.31 -22.99
CA CYS A 64 0.85 -0.96 -23.66
C CYS A 64 0.45 -0.94 -25.15
N GLY A 65 -0.46 -0.04 -25.55
CA GLY A 65 -1.00 0.04 -26.91
C GLY A 65 -0.19 0.87 -27.91
N ASP A 66 0.99 1.39 -27.53
CA ASP A 66 1.86 2.20 -28.39
C ASP A 66 1.13 3.36 -29.09
N ILE A 67 0.41 4.18 -28.31
CA ILE A 67 -0.35 5.31 -28.83
C ILE A 67 0.59 6.30 -29.56
N PRO A 68 0.26 6.72 -30.79
CA PRO A 68 1.07 7.70 -31.53
C PRO A 68 1.32 8.99 -30.72
N GLU A 69 2.53 9.56 -30.81
CA GLU A 69 2.95 10.73 -30.02
C GLU A 69 1.96 11.90 -30.09
N ASN A 70 1.35 12.15 -31.27
CA ASN A 70 0.37 13.22 -31.45
C ASN A 70 -0.98 12.99 -30.75
N LYS A 71 -1.20 11.79 -30.21
CA LYS A 71 -2.38 11.40 -29.41
C LYS A 71 -2.03 11.15 -27.95
N MET A 72 -0.76 11.24 -27.56
CA MET A 72 -0.33 11.12 -26.18
C MET A 72 -0.64 12.41 -25.43
N SER A 73 -1.26 12.29 -24.27
CA SER A 73 -1.34 13.37 -23.30
C SER A 73 -0.03 13.52 -22.54
N LYS A 74 0.10 14.63 -21.81
CA LYS A 74 1.21 14.81 -20.86
C LYS A 74 1.29 13.65 -19.86
N LEU A 75 0.13 13.17 -19.38
CA LEU A 75 0.06 12.07 -18.43
C LEU A 75 0.58 10.75 -19.03
N ASP A 76 0.27 10.47 -20.30
CA ASP A 76 0.80 9.29 -20.99
C ASP A 76 2.32 9.38 -21.15
N ALA A 77 2.84 10.54 -21.52
CA ALA A 77 4.27 10.77 -21.70
C ALA A 77 5.05 10.63 -20.37
N ASP A 78 4.53 11.22 -19.30
CA ASP A 78 5.13 11.16 -17.96
C ASP A 78 5.10 9.73 -17.39
N LEU A 79 3.99 9.00 -17.61
CA LEU A 79 3.85 7.60 -17.23
C LEU A 79 4.82 6.71 -18.03
N ALA A 80 4.85 6.86 -19.35
CA ALA A 80 5.74 6.09 -20.22
C ALA A 80 7.22 6.32 -19.87
N LYS A 81 7.61 7.57 -19.62
CA LYS A 81 8.97 7.92 -19.17
C LYS A 81 9.35 7.17 -17.89
N ALA A 82 8.46 7.14 -16.90
CA ALA A 82 8.72 6.49 -15.62
C ALA A 82 8.77 4.95 -15.76
N LEU A 83 7.82 4.36 -16.49
CA LEU A 83 7.74 2.91 -16.65
C LEU A 83 8.84 2.34 -17.55
N ASN A 84 9.26 3.06 -18.59
CA ASN A 84 10.35 2.62 -19.47
C ASN A 84 11.71 2.56 -18.77
N ALA A 85 11.86 3.19 -17.60
CA ALA A 85 13.04 3.05 -16.76
C ALA A 85 13.06 1.75 -15.95
N ILE A 86 11.99 0.95 -15.98
CA ILE A 86 11.88 -0.37 -15.35
C ILE A 86 11.87 -1.43 -16.48
N PRO A 87 12.93 -2.23 -16.66
CA PRO A 87 13.07 -3.13 -17.80
C PRO A 87 11.91 -4.15 -17.98
N THR A 88 11.31 -4.59 -16.88
CA THR A 88 10.25 -5.62 -16.83
C THR A 88 8.84 -5.03 -16.84
N ALA A 89 8.68 -3.72 -16.59
CA ALA A 89 7.37 -3.11 -16.34
C ALA A 89 6.40 -3.31 -17.51
N ARG A 90 6.86 -3.15 -18.76
CA ARG A 90 5.98 -3.30 -19.92
C ARG A 90 5.35 -4.68 -20.00
N LYS A 91 6.16 -5.74 -19.89
CA LYS A 91 5.69 -7.13 -19.93
C LYS A 91 4.71 -7.42 -18.80
N ILE A 92 5.02 -6.96 -17.60
CA ILE A 92 4.14 -7.10 -16.42
C ILE A 92 2.79 -6.41 -16.69
N LEU A 93 2.83 -5.17 -17.17
CA LEU A 93 1.62 -4.38 -17.39
C LEU A 93 0.77 -4.88 -18.56
N GLU A 94 1.38 -5.44 -19.61
CA GLU A 94 0.66 -6.12 -20.69
C GLU A 94 -0.16 -7.31 -20.15
N ASP A 95 0.43 -8.12 -19.26
CA ASP A 95 -0.27 -9.24 -18.61
C ASP A 95 -1.41 -8.74 -17.69
N VAL A 96 -1.15 -7.71 -16.89
CA VAL A 96 -2.18 -7.05 -16.05
C VAL A 96 -3.34 -6.53 -16.89
N VAL A 97 -3.07 -5.78 -17.96
CA VAL A 97 -4.09 -5.22 -18.85
C VAL A 97 -4.89 -6.36 -19.49
N LYS A 98 -4.21 -7.41 -19.95
CA LYS A 98 -4.87 -8.60 -20.51
C LYS A 98 -5.82 -9.25 -19.50
N LYS A 99 -5.34 -9.54 -18.28
CA LYS A 99 -6.16 -10.15 -17.23
C LYS A 99 -7.33 -9.26 -16.82
N HIS A 100 -7.13 -7.94 -16.75
CA HIS A 100 -8.22 -6.99 -16.51
C HIS A 100 -9.29 -7.04 -17.61
N GLU A 101 -8.89 -7.20 -18.87
CA GLU A 101 -9.81 -7.30 -19.99
C GLU A 101 -10.57 -8.64 -20.01
N GLU A 102 -9.94 -9.71 -19.54
CA GLU A 102 -10.55 -11.05 -19.40
C GLU A 102 -11.62 -11.12 -18.29
N ILE A 103 -11.63 -10.18 -17.32
CA ILE A 103 -12.70 -10.10 -16.32
C ILE A 103 -14.05 -9.88 -17.02
N PRO A 104 -15.08 -10.72 -16.76
CA PRO A 104 -16.41 -10.52 -17.30
C PRO A 104 -16.94 -9.12 -17.04
N ARG A 105 -17.52 -8.49 -18.07
CA ARG A 105 -17.93 -7.08 -18.03
C ARG A 105 -18.94 -6.80 -16.93
N GLU A 106 -19.80 -7.76 -16.64
CA GLU A 106 -20.78 -7.70 -15.57
C GLU A 106 -20.10 -7.54 -14.22
N LEU A 107 -19.01 -8.28 -13.96
CA LEU A 107 -18.23 -8.16 -12.73
C LEU A 107 -17.55 -6.79 -12.64
N LYS A 108 -16.91 -6.32 -13.73
CA LYS A 108 -16.28 -4.99 -13.77
C LYS A 108 -17.27 -3.87 -13.46
N ARG A 109 -18.50 -3.95 -13.98
CA ARG A 109 -19.55 -2.94 -13.74
C ARG A 109 -20.12 -2.96 -12.32
N ARG A 110 -19.97 -4.06 -11.58
CA ARG A 110 -20.36 -4.13 -10.17
C ARG A 110 -19.33 -3.45 -9.27
N ALA A 111 -18.05 -3.56 -9.61
CA ALA A 111 -16.96 -3.00 -8.82
C ALA A 111 -16.58 -1.56 -9.21
N PHE A 112 -16.70 -1.19 -10.50
CA PHE A 112 -16.10 0.03 -11.03
C PHE A 112 -17.06 0.91 -11.82
N SER A 113 -16.67 2.18 -11.97
CA SER A 113 -17.39 3.19 -12.74
C SER A 113 -17.38 2.85 -14.23
N PRO A 114 -18.56 2.80 -14.89
CA PRO A 114 -18.65 2.54 -16.33
C PRO A 114 -18.03 3.65 -17.18
N LYS A 115 -17.84 4.86 -16.61
CA LYS A 115 -17.34 6.03 -17.34
C LYS A 115 -15.98 5.79 -17.99
N TYR A 116 -15.08 5.07 -17.31
CA TYR A 116 -13.72 4.82 -17.78
C TYR A 116 -13.51 3.38 -18.27
N LEU A 117 -14.39 2.44 -17.90
CA LEU A 117 -14.34 1.06 -18.40
C LEU A 117 -14.51 0.97 -19.92
N ASP A 118 -15.35 1.84 -20.49
CA ASP A 118 -15.69 1.83 -21.91
C ASP A 118 -14.97 2.94 -22.70
N LEU A 119 -13.95 3.56 -22.09
CA LEU A 119 -13.22 4.64 -22.72
C LEU A 119 -12.37 4.09 -23.88
N GLN A 120 -12.54 4.65 -25.07
CA GLN A 120 -11.76 4.26 -26.24
C GLN A 120 -10.29 4.55 -26.01
N VAL A 121 -9.42 3.60 -26.34
CA VAL A 121 -7.98 3.67 -26.04
C VAL A 121 -7.34 4.92 -26.63
N GLU A 122 -7.83 5.46 -27.74
CA GLU A 122 -7.32 6.69 -28.37
C GLU A 122 -7.64 7.96 -27.58
N LYS A 123 -8.67 7.94 -26.71
CA LYS A 123 -9.09 9.10 -25.93
C LYS A 123 -8.27 9.22 -24.65
N ALA A 124 -7.47 10.27 -24.56
CA ALA A 124 -6.68 10.54 -23.36
C ALA A 124 -7.56 10.98 -22.18
N ILE A 125 -7.05 10.74 -20.97
CA ILE A 125 -7.56 11.37 -19.74
C ILE A 125 -6.69 12.59 -19.47
N GLU A 126 -7.32 13.76 -19.39
CA GLU A 126 -6.63 15.01 -19.08
C GLU A 126 -6.09 15.00 -17.64
N VAL A 127 -4.98 15.70 -17.42
CA VAL A 127 -4.32 15.81 -16.10
C VAL A 127 -5.28 16.31 -15.04
N GLU A 128 -6.07 17.35 -15.35
CA GLU A 128 -7.08 17.91 -14.43
C GLU A 128 -8.16 16.88 -14.06
N GLU A 129 -8.62 16.08 -15.03
CA GLU A 129 -9.61 15.05 -14.78
C GLU A 129 -9.05 13.91 -13.92
N MET A 130 -7.81 13.49 -14.15
CA MET A 130 -7.14 12.51 -13.28
C MET A 130 -7.00 13.03 -11.85
N GLY A 131 -6.60 14.30 -11.69
CA GLY A 131 -6.57 14.96 -10.38
C GLY A 131 -7.93 14.94 -9.67
N ASN A 132 -9.00 15.22 -10.40
CA ASN A 132 -10.36 15.14 -9.87
C ASN A 132 -10.78 13.70 -9.50
N ILE A 133 -10.39 12.69 -10.27
CA ILE A 133 -10.64 11.27 -9.97
C ILE A 133 -9.94 10.88 -8.67
N VAL A 134 -8.66 11.23 -8.51
CA VAL A 134 -7.86 10.99 -7.31
C VAL A 134 -8.49 11.66 -6.09
N HIS A 135 -8.91 12.93 -6.23
CA HIS A 135 -9.61 13.65 -5.17
C HIS A 135 -10.91 12.96 -4.76
N ARG A 136 -11.73 12.51 -5.72
CA ARG A 136 -12.97 11.78 -5.43
C ARG A 136 -12.68 10.44 -4.77
N ALA A 137 -11.73 9.65 -5.26
CA ALA A 137 -11.38 8.35 -4.70
C ALA A 137 -11.07 8.44 -3.20
N ARG A 138 -10.36 9.49 -2.77
CA ARG A 138 -10.14 9.80 -1.35
C ARG A 138 -11.44 9.96 -0.56
N THR A 139 -12.43 10.67 -1.10
CA THR A 139 -13.71 10.92 -0.41
C THR A 139 -14.61 9.69 -0.30
N LEU A 140 -14.29 8.63 -1.06
CA LEU A 140 -15.11 7.41 -1.17
C LEU A 140 -14.63 6.25 -0.30
N GLN A 141 -13.56 6.43 0.47
CA GLN A 141 -13.06 5.39 1.38
C GLN A 141 -14.13 4.90 2.34
N ASN A 142 -14.17 3.59 2.56
CA ASN A 142 -15.15 2.93 3.44
C ASN A 142 -16.63 3.21 3.09
N ARG A 143 -16.95 3.67 1.86
CA ARG A 143 -18.33 3.74 1.37
C ARG A 143 -18.65 2.51 0.55
N THR A 144 -19.92 2.12 0.50
CA THR A 144 -20.31 1.01 -0.39
C THR A 144 -20.54 1.50 -1.82
N VAL A 145 -20.23 0.66 -2.82
CA VAL A 145 -20.52 0.99 -4.24
C VAL A 145 -22.02 1.22 -4.45
N ARG A 146 -22.84 0.46 -3.71
CA ARG A 146 -24.30 0.61 -3.71
C ARG A 146 -24.73 2.02 -3.28
N ASP A 147 -24.16 2.58 -2.23
CA ASP A 147 -24.52 3.92 -1.74
C ASP A 147 -24.18 5.00 -2.77
N ILE A 148 -23.05 4.87 -3.46
CA ILE A 148 -22.65 5.81 -4.51
C ILE A 148 -23.58 5.74 -5.71
N THR A 149 -23.85 4.52 -6.19
CA THR A 149 -24.72 4.33 -7.36
C THR A 149 -26.14 4.82 -7.09
N GLN A 150 -26.65 4.63 -5.88
CA GLN A 150 -27.92 5.21 -5.43
C GLN A 150 -27.87 6.73 -5.33
N ALA A 151 -26.83 7.31 -4.72
CA ALA A 151 -26.68 8.77 -4.63
C ALA A 151 -26.56 9.43 -6.01
N ALA A 152 -25.83 8.82 -6.94
CA ALA A 152 -25.71 9.27 -8.33
C ALA A 152 -27.04 9.17 -9.10
N ALA A 153 -27.85 8.15 -8.84
CA ALA A 153 -29.19 8.00 -9.41
C ALA A 153 -30.15 9.09 -8.90
N VAL A 154 -30.10 9.40 -7.59
CA VAL A 154 -30.93 10.47 -6.98
C VAL A 154 -30.48 11.87 -7.42
N GLY A 155 -29.17 12.10 -7.54
CA GLY A 155 -28.62 13.37 -8.03
C GLY A 155 -28.96 13.68 -9.50
N ARG A 156 -29.35 12.67 -10.29
CA ARG A 156 -29.92 12.88 -11.64
C ARG A 156 -31.40 13.28 -11.61
N VAL A 157 -32.13 12.97 -10.53
CA VAL A 157 -33.55 13.36 -10.36
C VAL A 157 -33.67 14.79 -9.81
N PHE A 158 -32.73 15.22 -8.98
CA PHE A 158 -32.65 16.61 -8.50
C PHE A 158 -31.54 17.36 -9.22
N GLY A 159 -31.83 17.79 -10.44
CA GLY A 159 -30.91 18.58 -11.26
C GLY A 159 -30.45 19.88 -10.57
N LYS A 160 -29.15 20.17 -10.73
CA LYS A 160 -28.46 21.44 -10.45
C LYS A 160 -28.46 21.91 -8.99
N LEU A 161 -27.54 21.37 -8.20
CA LEU A 161 -26.89 22.20 -7.17
C LEU A 161 -25.96 23.18 -7.88
N SER A 162 -26.49 24.38 -8.13
CA SER A 162 -25.76 25.52 -8.65
C SER A 162 -24.62 25.89 -7.69
N PRO A 163 -23.38 26.13 -8.14
CA PRO A 163 -22.36 26.73 -7.30
C PRO A 163 -22.67 28.23 -7.21
N SER A 164 -23.54 28.63 -6.28
CA SER A 164 -23.67 30.05 -5.93
C SER A 164 -22.49 30.42 -5.03
N GLY A 165 -21.33 30.61 -5.64
CA GLY A 165 -20.24 31.38 -5.05
C GLY A 165 -20.72 32.82 -4.90
N LYS A 166 -21.31 33.14 -3.75
CA LYS A 166 -21.43 34.53 -3.33
C LYS A 166 -20.05 34.96 -2.90
N GLU A 167 -19.39 35.75 -3.74
CA GLU A 167 -18.32 36.64 -3.33
C GLU A 167 -18.78 37.42 -2.10
N GLN A 168 -18.24 37.05 -0.95
CA GLN A 168 -18.41 37.81 0.28
C GLN A 168 -17.46 39.01 0.17
N LYS A 169 -17.93 40.07 -0.50
CA LYS A 169 -17.27 41.39 -0.48
C LYS A 169 -17.23 41.87 0.97
N CYS A 170 -16.08 41.73 1.61
CA CYS A 170 -15.76 42.41 2.86
C CYS A 170 -15.88 43.92 2.65
N CYS A 171 -17.00 44.49 3.08
CA CYS A 171 -17.21 45.93 3.22
C CYS A 171 -16.71 46.38 4.60
N CYS A 172 -15.40 46.39 4.82
CA CYS A 172 -14.81 47.02 6.01
C CYS A 172 -13.63 47.92 5.60
N CYS A 173 -13.90 49.23 5.59
CA CYS A 173 -12.93 50.32 5.43
C CYS A 173 -12.05 50.54 6.69
N CYS A 174 -11.59 49.48 7.37
CA CYS A 174 -10.83 49.61 8.63
C CYS A 174 -9.52 48.81 8.71
N CYS A 175 -9.06 48.19 7.62
CA CYS A 175 -7.75 47.53 7.63
C CYS A 175 -6.64 48.56 7.39
N LYS A 176 -6.18 49.20 8.47
CA LYS A 176 -4.85 49.85 8.48
C LYS A 176 -3.82 48.76 8.14
N GLU A 177 -2.98 49.03 7.16
CA GLU A 177 -1.82 48.22 6.84
C GLU A 177 -0.97 48.07 8.11
N PRO A 178 -0.77 46.84 8.65
CA PRO A 178 0.21 46.64 9.68
C PRO A 178 1.58 46.93 9.04
N GLY A 179 2.26 47.96 9.56
CA GLY A 179 3.57 48.35 9.09
C GLY A 179 4.50 47.14 9.02
N GLU A 180 5.26 47.07 7.93
CA GLU A 180 6.25 46.04 7.65
C GLU A 180 7.08 45.74 8.91
N PRO A 181 6.96 44.55 9.51
CA PRO A 181 7.81 44.18 10.62
C PRO A 181 9.25 44.18 10.11
N ALA A 182 10.14 44.83 10.86
CA ALA A 182 11.56 44.90 10.55
C ALA A 182 12.10 43.48 10.26
N PRO A 183 12.97 43.30 9.24
CA PRO A 183 13.48 41.99 8.87
C PRO A 183 14.17 41.37 10.07
N SER A 184 13.57 40.28 10.57
CA SER A 184 14.16 39.45 11.61
C SER A 184 15.58 39.05 11.19
N PRO A 185 16.57 39.08 12.11
CA PRO A 185 17.92 38.64 11.78
C PRO A 185 17.87 37.24 11.17
N GLN A 186 18.39 37.12 9.95
CA GLN A 186 18.47 35.85 9.23
C GLN A 186 19.47 34.94 9.96
N THR A 187 18.99 34.20 10.96
CA THR A 187 19.67 33.02 11.45
C THR A 187 19.68 32.01 10.31
N ASN A 188 20.88 31.64 9.86
CA ASN A 188 21.03 30.54 8.91
C ASN A 188 20.25 29.33 9.46
N PRO A 189 19.30 28.76 8.69
CA PRO A 189 18.56 27.60 9.14
C PRO A 189 19.55 26.48 9.46
N ALA A 190 19.33 25.80 10.58
CA ALA A 190 20.10 24.61 10.92
C ALA A 190 20.00 23.60 9.76
N PRO A 191 21.06 22.82 9.47
CA PRO A 191 20.98 21.79 8.44
C PRO A 191 19.84 20.81 8.77
N PRO A 192 19.08 20.35 7.76
CA PRO A 192 17.96 19.45 7.98
C PRO A 192 18.44 18.13 8.57
N ASN A 193 17.60 17.54 9.41
CA ASN A 193 17.90 16.26 10.05
C ASN A 193 17.95 15.14 9.03
N LYS A 194 18.77 14.12 9.31
CA LYS A 194 18.89 12.93 8.47
C LYS A 194 18.24 11.75 9.16
N TYR A 195 17.59 10.93 8.35
CA TYR A 195 16.78 9.81 8.82
C TYR A 195 17.13 8.51 8.08
N GLU A 196 16.95 7.41 8.78
CA GLU A 196 16.89 6.06 8.22
C GLU A 196 15.57 5.40 8.65
N LEU A 197 14.80 4.89 7.70
CA LEU A 197 13.63 4.05 7.99
C LEU A 197 14.01 2.61 7.65
N THR A 198 13.90 1.70 8.61
CA THR A 198 14.24 0.29 8.41
C THR A 198 13.09 -0.62 8.80
N PHE A 199 13.00 -1.75 8.11
CA PHE A 199 12.25 -2.90 8.59
C PHE A 199 13.06 -3.59 9.70
N SER A 200 12.38 -3.89 10.80
CA SER A 200 12.97 -4.53 11.98
C SER A 200 12.66 -6.02 11.98
N HIS A 201 11.39 -6.41 11.98
CA HIS A 201 10.96 -7.80 11.99
C HIS A 201 9.49 -7.96 11.59
N LEU A 202 9.14 -9.20 11.28
CA LEU A 202 7.79 -9.72 11.12
C LEU A 202 7.46 -10.62 12.33
N TYR A 203 6.22 -10.61 12.76
CA TYR A 203 5.70 -11.42 13.85
C TYR A 203 4.41 -12.10 13.39
N CYS A 204 4.36 -13.43 13.49
CA CYS A 204 3.15 -14.20 13.23
C CYS A 204 2.24 -14.11 14.46
N VAL A 205 1.08 -13.47 14.29
CA VAL A 205 0.09 -13.34 15.37
C VAL A 205 -0.76 -14.61 15.44
N ASP A 206 -1.16 -15.11 14.28
CA ASP A 206 -1.96 -16.30 14.05
C ASP A 206 -1.62 -16.82 12.65
N GLU A 207 -1.17 -18.05 12.49
CA GLU A 207 -0.93 -18.67 11.18
C GLU A 207 -2.26 -18.95 10.47
N SER A 208 -3.35 -19.09 11.24
CA SER A 208 -4.71 -19.44 10.83
C SER A 208 -4.82 -20.63 9.85
N ASP A 209 -5.46 -21.68 10.34
CA ASP A 209 -5.50 -23.05 9.79
C ASP A 209 -4.16 -23.79 9.98
N PRO A 210 -3.94 -24.51 11.11
CA PRO A 210 -2.78 -25.38 11.31
C PRO A 210 -2.94 -26.60 10.41
N GLU A 211 -2.90 -26.39 9.10
CA GLU A 211 -2.95 -27.43 8.12
C GLU A 211 -1.67 -28.25 8.29
N TRP A 212 -1.84 -29.46 8.82
CA TRP A 212 -1.01 -30.66 8.71
C TRP A 212 -0.26 -30.89 7.36
N TRP A 213 -0.42 -30.01 6.36
CA TRP A 213 0.10 -30.05 5.00
C TRP A 213 1.21 -29.02 4.68
N GLY A 214 1.49 -28.03 5.55
CA GLY A 214 2.46 -26.97 5.24
C GLY A 214 2.83 -26.12 6.44
N SER A 215 3.83 -25.27 6.28
CA SER A 215 4.06 -24.13 7.18
C SER A 215 4.20 -22.90 6.30
N ASP A 216 3.68 -21.77 6.77
CA ASP A 216 3.62 -20.56 5.97
C ASP A 216 5.03 -20.04 5.62
N GLU A 217 5.14 -19.48 4.41
CA GLU A 217 6.37 -18.85 3.90
C GLU A 217 6.19 -17.33 3.71
N PRO A 218 5.88 -16.54 4.77
CA PRO A 218 5.55 -15.14 4.63
C PRO A 218 6.76 -14.29 4.26
N TYR A 219 6.53 -13.28 3.43
CA TYR A 219 7.47 -12.21 3.16
C TYR A 219 6.75 -10.90 2.92
N VAL A 220 7.47 -9.79 3.11
CA VAL A 220 6.91 -8.45 2.93
C VAL A 220 7.60 -7.78 1.77
N VAL A 221 6.82 -7.31 0.80
CA VAL A 221 7.29 -6.43 -0.26
C VAL A 221 7.01 -4.99 0.12
N PHE A 222 8.07 -4.18 0.09
CA PHE A 222 8.02 -2.75 0.31
C PHE A 222 8.19 -2.00 -0.99
N GLY A 223 7.29 -1.07 -1.28
CA GLY A 223 7.47 -0.06 -2.30
C GLY A 223 7.68 1.31 -1.66
N VAL A 224 8.72 2.04 -2.06
CA VAL A 224 9.01 3.39 -1.55
C VAL A 224 9.11 4.38 -2.70
N ILE A 225 8.42 5.49 -2.56
CA ILE A 225 8.48 6.60 -3.52
C ILE A 225 8.46 7.91 -2.74
N SER A 226 9.28 8.88 -3.12
CA SER A 226 9.14 10.25 -2.64
C SER A 226 8.32 11.07 -3.64
N GLU A 227 7.80 12.20 -3.17
CA GLU A 227 7.17 13.19 -4.02
C GLU A 227 8.13 13.67 -5.12
N GLU A 228 9.39 13.96 -4.79
CA GLU A 228 10.43 14.30 -5.76
C GLU A 228 10.55 13.24 -6.87
N MET A 229 10.52 11.95 -6.52
CA MET A 229 10.58 10.86 -7.48
C MET A 229 9.31 10.82 -8.35
N ALA A 230 8.14 10.94 -7.72
CA ALA A 230 6.85 10.95 -8.38
C ALA A 230 6.69 12.16 -9.33
N GLU A 231 7.33 13.29 -9.07
CA GLU A 231 7.34 14.45 -9.97
C GLU A 231 8.38 14.30 -11.09
N SER A 232 9.63 13.95 -10.75
CA SER A 232 10.75 13.89 -11.70
C SER A 232 10.63 12.78 -12.76
N GLY A 233 9.88 11.72 -12.47
CA GLY A 233 9.84 10.53 -13.33
C GLY A 233 10.77 9.43 -12.87
N THR A 234 11.39 9.59 -11.70
CA THR A 234 12.16 8.53 -11.06
C THR A 234 11.21 7.41 -10.64
N PRO A 235 11.46 6.15 -11.05
CA PRO A 235 10.66 5.01 -10.60
C PRO A 235 10.69 4.87 -9.09
N ALA A 236 9.63 4.29 -8.52
CA ALA A 236 9.65 3.82 -7.15
C ALA A 236 10.82 2.85 -6.91
N TRP A 237 11.24 2.74 -5.66
CA TRP A 237 12.13 1.68 -5.19
C TRP A 237 11.27 0.53 -4.66
N GLY A 238 11.67 -0.70 -4.97
CA GLY A 238 11.04 -1.91 -4.48
C GLY A 238 12.07 -2.76 -3.74
N PHE A 239 11.67 -3.33 -2.61
CA PHE A 239 12.48 -4.25 -1.81
C PHE A 239 11.57 -5.33 -1.26
N HIS A 240 12.14 -6.47 -0.89
CA HIS A 240 11.40 -7.48 -0.15
C HIS A 240 12.24 -7.97 1.03
N THR A 241 11.58 -8.46 2.07
CA THR A 241 12.24 -9.25 3.11
C THR A 241 12.70 -10.59 2.53
N PRO A 242 13.58 -11.32 3.21
CA PRO A 242 13.70 -12.75 2.96
C PRO A 242 12.33 -13.43 3.01
N VAL A 243 12.18 -14.52 2.26
CA VAL A 243 11.10 -15.48 2.48
C VAL A 243 11.41 -16.19 3.78
N TYR A 244 10.53 -16.05 4.76
CA TYR A 244 10.70 -16.68 6.05
C TYR A 244 10.00 -18.03 6.02
N GLU A 245 10.77 -19.12 6.03
CA GLU A 245 10.23 -20.47 6.08
C GLU A 245 9.82 -20.87 7.51
N ASP A 246 8.91 -21.83 7.60
CA ASP A 246 8.47 -22.47 8.83
C ASP A 246 8.02 -21.46 9.90
N VAL A 247 7.08 -20.55 9.59
CA VAL A 247 6.63 -19.49 10.51
C VAL A 247 5.33 -19.89 11.21
N ASP A 248 5.44 -20.38 12.45
CA ASP A 248 4.29 -20.77 13.29
C ASP A 248 3.75 -19.60 14.17
N ASP A 249 2.60 -19.80 14.83
CA ASP A 249 2.02 -18.88 15.82
C ASP A 249 3.03 -18.34 16.85
N GLY A 250 3.12 -17.01 16.94
CA GLY A 250 3.98 -16.33 17.90
C GLY A 250 5.46 -16.28 17.49
N ASP A 251 5.80 -16.81 16.31
CA ASP A 251 7.15 -16.68 15.79
C ASP A 251 7.48 -15.25 15.38
N ARG A 252 8.75 -14.91 15.61
CA ARG A 252 9.36 -13.67 15.16
C ARG A 252 10.41 -13.97 14.10
N ARG A 253 10.46 -13.15 13.05
CA ARG A 253 11.42 -13.25 11.95
C ARG A 253 12.06 -11.89 11.63
N PRO A 254 13.40 -11.76 11.68
CA PRO A 254 14.36 -12.77 12.12
C PRO A 254 14.14 -13.15 13.60
N THR A 255 14.55 -14.36 13.99
CA THR A 255 14.34 -14.90 15.35
C THR A 255 15.05 -14.11 16.44
N SER A 256 16.07 -13.33 16.08
CA SER A 256 16.77 -12.42 16.98
C SER A 256 17.19 -11.15 16.27
N GLY A 257 17.24 -10.03 17.00
CA GLY A 257 17.71 -8.74 16.48
C GLY A 257 16.79 -8.13 15.42
N ASP A 258 17.32 -7.16 14.67
CA ASP A 258 16.60 -6.51 13.58
C ASP A 258 17.20 -6.93 12.23
N GLU A 259 16.35 -7.11 11.23
CA GLU A 259 16.76 -7.29 9.83
C GLU A 259 17.54 -6.05 9.34
N ASN A 260 17.16 -4.86 9.80
CA ASN A 260 17.72 -3.58 9.41
C ASN A 260 17.70 -3.33 7.89
N LEU A 261 16.72 -3.92 7.19
CA LEU A 261 16.49 -3.65 5.77
C LEU A 261 16.06 -2.18 5.61
N ARG A 262 16.89 -1.38 4.94
CA ARG A 262 16.67 0.06 4.76
C ARG A 262 15.63 0.33 3.69
N LEU A 263 14.51 0.91 4.10
CA LEU A 263 13.41 1.34 3.23
C LEU A 263 13.61 2.78 2.75
N PHE A 264 14.08 3.66 3.64
CA PHE A 264 14.45 5.04 3.31
C PHE A 264 15.87 5.34 3.81
N GLY A 265 16.62 6.14 3.04
CA GLY A 265 18.06 6.30 3.27
C GLY A 265 18.85 5.06 2.84
N TYR A 266 18.48 4.44 1.70
CA TYR A 266 19.04 3.17 1.24
C TYR A 266 20.56 3.21 1.00
N THR A 267 21.13 4.36 0.64
CA THR A 267 22.59 4.59 0.56
C THR A 267 23.20 5.19 1.85
N GLY A 268 22.40 5.33 2.91
CA GLY A 268 22.75 6.00 4.17
C GLY A 268 21.73 7.07 4.57
N PRO A 269 21.91 7.70 5.75
CA PRO A 269 20.94 8.62 6.31
C PRO A 269 20.65 9.79 5.35
N LYS A 270 19.36 10.01 5.05
CA LYS A 270 18.91 11.04 4.09
C LYS A 270 17.97 12.03 4.77
N ALA A 271 18.04 13.30 4.39
CA ALA A 271 17.03 14.28 4.78
C ALA A 271 15.69 13.96 4.08
N ILE A 272 14.58 14.21 4.77
CA ILE A 272 13.23 14.11 4.19
C ILE A 272 12.90 15.50 3.63
N ASP A 273 13.44 15.81 2.46
CA ASP A 273 13.24 17.09 1.76
C ASP A 273 11.86 17.20 1.09
N SER A 274 11.16 16.08 0.99
CA SER A 274 9.86 15.92 0.37
C SER A 274 9.14 14.74 1.00
N SER A 275 7.83 14.67 0.78
CA SER A 275 6.99 13.62 1.35
C SER A 275 7.44 12.24 0.86
N VAL A 276 7.49 11.25 1.76
CA VAL A 276 7.83 9.87 1.43
C VAL A 276 6.62 8.99 1.66
N LEU A 277 6.29 8.16 0.68
CA LEU A 277 5.28 7.13 0.78
C LEU A 277 5.96 5.75 0.78
N ILE A 278 5.58 4.95 1.76
CA ILE A 278 5.96 3.56 1.89
C ILE A 278 4.69 2.73 1.76
N THR A 279 4.72 1.74 0.89
CA THR A 279 3.70 0.69 0.78
C THR A 279 4.32 -0.60 1.26
N ALA A 280 3.56 -1.40 2.00
CA ALA A 280 3.96 -2.70 2.52
C ALA A 280 2.86 -3.70 2.21
N ILE A 281 3.27 -4.88 1.75
CA ILE A 281 2.37 -5.92 1.25
C ILE A 281 2.92 -7.24 1.74
N CYS A 282 2.18 -7.90 2.63
CA CYS A 282 2.52 -9.24 3.08
C CYS A 282 2.02 -10.24 2.04
N MET A 283 2.89 -11.17 1.68
CA MET A 283 2.66 -12.20 0.67
C MET A 283 3.06 -13.54 1.26
N GLU A 284 2.36 -14.58 0.86
CA GLU A 284 2.76 -15.97 1.09
C GLU A 284 3.48 -16.48 -0.16
N ASN A 285 4.70 -17.01 0.00
CA ASN A 285 5.47 -17.53 -1.13
C ASN A 285 4.98 -18.92 -1.53
N ASP A 286 4.37 -19.02 -2.72
CA ASP A 286 3.71 -20.25 -3.20
C ASP A 286 4.45 -20.91 -4.37
N LEU A 287 5.77 -20.68 -4.43
CA LEU A 287 6.71 -20.94 -5.54
C LEU A 287 6.81 -19.80 -6.57
N GLY A 288 6.29 -18.62 -6.25
CA GLY A 288 6.51 -17.40 -7.00
C GLY A 288 7.99 -16.98 -7.01
N ASN A 289 8.39 -16.26 -8.05
CA ASN A 289 9.68 -15.57 -8.01
C ASN A 289 9.46 -14.23 -7.30
N VAL A 290 9.93 -14.14 -6.06
CA VAL A 290 9.83 -12.92 -5.24
C VAL A 290 10.38 -11.67 -5.93
N SER A 291 11.36 -11.82 -6.83
CA SER A 291 11.85 -10.70 -7.64
C SER A 291 10.80 -10.18 -8.62
N ASP A 292 10.00 -11.07 -9.21
CA ASP A 292 8.90 -10.70 -10.11
C ASP A 292 7.78 -9.98 -9.33
N THR A 293 7.46 -10.45 -8.11
CA THR A 293 6.53 -9.76 -7.19
C THR A 293 7.07 -8.38 -6.79
N THR A 294 8.37 -8.27 -6.52
CA THR A 294 9.00 -6.99 -6.17
C THR A 294 8.96 -6.00 -7.33
N ASP A 295 9.29 -6.45 -8.54
CA ASP A 295 9.18 -5.65 -9.76
C ASP A 295 7.73 -5.25 -10.05
N ALA A 296 6.78 -6.14 -9.76
CA ALA A 296 5.35 -5.87 -9.84
C ALA A 296 4.92 -4.75 -8.88
N VAL A 297 5.28 -4.83 -7.60
CA VAL A 297 5.00 -3.78 -6.61
C VAL A 297 5.65 -2.46 -7.01
N ARG A 298 6.91 -2.50 -7.44
CA ARG A 298 7.64 -1.31 -7.91
C ARG A 298 6.95 -0.67 -9.11
N THR A 299 6.56 -1.48 -10.09
CA THR A 299 5.86 -1.04 -11.31
C THR A 299 4.50 -0.45 -10.96
N ALA A 300 3.74 -1.14 -10.11
CA ALA A 300 2.44 -0.70 -9.64
C ALA A 300 2.54 0.62 -8.89
N LEU A 301 3.42 0.71 -7.89
CA LEU A 301 3.63 1.94 -7.12
C LEU A 301 4.06 3.11 -8.01
N THR A 302 4.96 2.87 -8.97
CA THR A 302 5.38 3.90 -9.94
C THR A 302 4.20 4.40 -10.77
N ALA A 303 3.41 3.49 -11.34
CA ALA A 303 2.25 3.84 -12.16
C ALA A 303 1.21 4.62 -11.33
N VAL A 304 0.90 4.14 -10.14
CA VAL A 304 -0.15 4.70 -9.28
C VAL A 304 0.29 6.05 -8.71
N ALA A 305 1.54 6.19 -8.26
CA ALA A 305 2.07 7.46 -7.80
C ALA A 305 2.14 8.51 -8.92
N LYS A 306 2.43 8.10 -10.16
CA LYS A 306 2.39 9.00 -11.33
C LYS A 306 0.99 9.45 -11.67
N ALA A 307 0.02 8.54 -11.65
CA ALA A 307 -1.39 8.91 -11.79
C ALA A 307 -1.82 9.87 -10.64
N GLY A 308 -1.39 9.58 -9.41
CA GLY A 308 -1.69 10.39 -8.21
C GLY A 308 -1.07 11.79 -8.20
N ALA A 309 0.17 11.95 -8.67
CA ALA A 309 0.89 13.23 -8.68
C ALA A 309 0.20 14.31 -9.54
N SER A 310 -0.67 13.91 -10.48
CA SER A 310 -1.48 14.82 -11.27
C SER A 310 -2.49 15.65 -10.43
N ALA A 311 -2.74 15.29 -9.17
CA ALA A 311 -3.74 15.92 -8.30
C ALA A 311 -3.32 17.23 -7.60
N GLY A 312 -2.12 17.78 -7.87
CA GLY A 312 -1.81 19.18 -7.58
C GLY A 312 -1.04 19.49 -6.29
N GLY A 313 0.23 19.06 -6.21
CA GLY A 313 1.23 19.53 -5.24
C GLY A 313 1.27 18.79 -3.90
N VAL A 314 2.30 19.08 -3.08
CA VAL A 314 2.69 18.48 -1.78
C VAL A 314 1.54 17.94 -0.94
N ALA A 315 0.51 18.75 -0.67
CA ALA A 315 -0.60 18.35 0.19
C ALA A 315 -1.57 17.34 -0.47
N GLY A 316 -1.67 17.36 -1.80
CA GLY A 316 -2.51 16.44 -2.57
C GLY A 316 -1.91 15.04 -2.61
N TRP A 317 -0.59 14.93 -2.75
CA TRP A 317 0.10 13.64 -2.90
C TRP A 317 0.13 12.81 -1.62
N ILE A 318 0.36 13.41 -0.44
CA ILE A 318 0.39 12.64 0.82
C ILE A 318 -0.99 12.05 1.16
N VAL A 319 -2.01 12.91 1.16
CA VAL A 319 -3.31 12.55 1.73
C VAL A 319 -4.20 11.81 0.72
N ALA A 320 -4.08 12.11 -0.58
CA ALA A 320 -4.72 11.29 -1.60
C ALA A 320 -3.88 10.05 -1.95
N GLY A 321 -2.56 10.14 -1.87
CA GLY A 321 -1.63 9.09 -2.26
C GLY A 321 -1.77 7.84 -1.42
N VAL A 322 -1.67 7.89 -0.08
CA VAL A 322 -1.68 6.68 0.77
C VAL A 322 -2.84 5.74 0.42
N SER A 323 -4.05 6.28 0.34
CA SER A 323 -5.27 5.49 0.12
C SER A 323 -5.43 5.04 -1.33
N VAL A 324 -5.27 5.96 -2.28
CA VAL A 324 -5.42 5.66 -3.71
C VAL A 324 -4.30 4.72 -4.19
N ILE A 325 -3.10 4.90 -3.63
CA ILE A 325 -1.91 4.10 -3.94
C ILE A 325 -2.06 2.69 -3.39
N SER A 326 -2.47 2.51 -2.12
CA SER A 326 -2.77 1.18 -1.60
C SER A 326 -3.80 0.43 -2.46
N ILE A 327 -4.89 1.08 -2.84
CA ILE A 327 -5.95 0.47 -3.65
C ILE A 327 -5.43 0.07 -5.04
N GLY A 328 -4.74 0.97 -5.73
CA GLY A 328 -4.19 0.70 -7.05
C GLY A 328 -3.12 -0.38 -7.04
N VAL A 329 -2.22 -0.36 -6.05
CA VAL A 329 -1.15 -1.34 -5.90
C VAL A 329 -1.72 -2.73 -5.57
N THR A 330 -2.63 -2.83 -4.60
CA THR A 330 -3.33 -4.09 -4.29
C THR A 330 -4.06 -4.64 -5.52
N TYR A 331 -4.78 -3.80 -6.26
CA TYR A 331 -5.48 -4.24 -7.45
C TYR A 331 -4.55 -4.80 -8.53
N LEU A 332 -3.42 -4.12 -8.77
CA LEU A 332 -2.45 -4.58 -9.76
C LEU A 332 -1.81 -5.90 -9.34
N ILE A 333 -1.51 -6.08 -8.06
CA ILE A 333 -0.91 -7.32 -7.54
C ILE A 333 -1.91 -8.48 -7.60
N ASP A 334 -3.17 -8.24 -7.24
CA ASP A 334 -4.25 -9.23 -7.37
C ASP A 334 -4.34 -9.77 -8.81
N LEU A 335 -4.13 -8.90 -9.81
CA LEU A 335 -4.12 -9.28 -11.22
C LEU A 335 -2.85 -10.01 -11.62
N ILE A 336 -1.68 -9.60 -11.13
CA ILE A 336 -0.41 -10.27 -11.46
C ILE A 336 -0.45 -11.71 -10.96
N GLY A 337 -0.98 -11.94 -9.76
CA GLY A 337 -1.17 -13.29 -9.21
C GLY A 337 0.15 -14.06 -9.09
N ALA A 338 1.24 -13.35 -8.74
CA ALA A 338 2.56 -13.96 -8.56
C ALA A 338 2.61 -14.83 -7.31
N ASP A 339 1.99 -14.36 -6.22
CA ASP A 339 1.85 -15.02 -4.92
C ASP A 339 0.51 -14.58 -4.30
N ASP A 340 0.06 -15.28 -3.26
CA ASP A 340 -1.17 -14.91 -2.57
C ASP A 340 -0.89 -13.84 -1.51
N GLN A 341 -1.69 -12.77 -1.57
CA GLN A 341 -1.54 -11.61 -0.72
C GLN A 341 -2.25 -11.88 0.61
N ILE A 342 -1.53 -11.69 1.71
CA ILE A 342 -2.07 -11.77 3.06
C ILE A 342 -2.67 -10.41 3.44
N GLY A 343 -4.00 -10.38 3.55
CA GLY A 343 -4.76 -9.17 3.84
C GLY A 343 -4.69 -8.08 2.76
N SER A 344 -4.69 -6.81 3.18
CA SER A 344 -4.64 -5.64 2.28
C SER A 344 -3.27 -4.97 2.29
N SER A 345 -2.93 -4.20 1.25
CA SER A 345 -1.71 -3.40 1.30
C SER A 345 -1.87 -2.28 2.32
N ILE A 346 -0.79 -2.01 3.05
CA ILE A 346 -0.74 -0.95 4.04
C ILE A 346 0.19 0.14 3.50
N ALA A 347 -0.19 1.40 3.67
CA ALA A 347 0.65 2.52 3.28
C ALA A 347 0.90 3.46 4.46
N LEU A 348 2.13 3.93 4.55
CA LEU A 348 2.64 4.88 5.53
C LEU A 348 3.19 6.09 4.77
N ALA A 349 2.74 7.28 5.17
CA ALA A 349 3.40 8.51 4.76
C ALA A 349 4.37 8.98 5.83
N LEU A 350 5.44 9.64 5.42
CA LEU A 350 6.40 10.28 6.30
C LEU A 350 6.80 11.65 5.73
N THR A 351 6.71 12.67 6.57
CA THR A 351 7.19 14.04 6.29
C THR A 351 8.30 14.41 7.26
N GLU A 352 9.09 15.44 6.96
CA GLU A 352 10.12 15.93 7.90
C GLU A 352 9.51 16.32 9.26
N PRO A 353 8.44 17.15 9.36
CA PRO A 353 7.86 17.50 10.65
C PRO A 353 7.38 16.29 11.45
N GLU A 354 6.84 15.27 10.77
CA GLU A 354 6.40 14.03 11.42
C GLU A 354 7.58 13.17 11.89
N ALA A 355 8.64 13.09 11.08
CA ALA A 355 9.87 12.39 11.45
C ALA A 355 10.56 13.07 12.63
N ASP A 356 10.64 14.39 12.63
CA ASP A 356 11.15 15.19 13.75
C ASP A 356 10.33 14.96 15.01
N ALA A 357 9.00 15.05 14.91
CA ALA A 357 8.11 14.83 16.05
C ALA A 357 8.30 13.43 16.66
N LYS A 358 8.30 12.38 15.82
CA LYS A 358 8.44 10.98 16.25
C LYS A 358 9.81 10.69 16.88
N THR A 359 10.88 11.28 16.36
CA THR A 359 12.26 11.02 16.83
C THR A 359 12.74 11.97 17.91
N SER A 360 12.00 13.05 18.20
CA SER A 360 12.39 14.05 19.20
C SER A 360 12.46 13.51 20.63
N SER A 361 11.56 12.60 21.00
CA SER A 361 11.46 12.04 22.35
C SER A 361 12.08 10.66 22.48
N VAL A 362 12.03 9.85 21.43
CA VAL A 362 12.52 8.47 21.42
C VAL A 362 13.22 8.22 20.08
N ASN A 363 14.50 7.85 20.13
CA ASN A 363 15.30 7.55 18.95
C ASN A 363 16.13 6.29 19.21
N PRO A 364 15.91 5.19 18.47
CA PRO A 364 15.01 5.07 17.34
C PRO A 364 13.52 5.03 17.74
N TYR A 365 12.65 5.62 16.92
CA TYR A 365 11.20 5.52 17.05
C TYR A 365 10.69 4.23 16.39
N ILE A 366 9.90 3.45 17.12
CA ILE A 366 9.24 2.23 16.59
C ILE A 366 7.80 2.58 16.24
N PHE A 367 7.39 2.32 14.99
CA PHE A 367 6.01 2.54 14.58
C PHE A 367 5.09 1.49 15.21
N PRO A 368 3.80 1.81 15.40
CA PRO A 368 2.78 0.77 15.58
C PRO A 368 2.91 -0.30 14.49
N PRO A 369 2.63 -1.58 14.80
CA PRO A 369 2.75 -2.65 13.82
C PRO A 369 1.85 -2.39 12.61
N LEU A 370 2.36 -2.70 11.43
CA LEU A 370 1.56 -2.80 10.23
C LEU A 370 0.89 -4.17 10.24
N HIS A 371 -0.41 -4.19 10.54
CA HIS A 371 -1.19 -5.39 10.79
C HIS A 371 -1.85 -5.91 9.51
N PHE A 372 -1.39 -7.07 9.02
CA PHE A 372 -1.92 -7.76 7.86
C PHE A 372 -2.84 -8.89 8.31
N ASP A 373 -4.13 -8.71 8.10
CA ASP A 373 -5.16 -9.68 8.47
C ASP A 373 -5.65 -10.43 7.21
N GLY A 374 -5.13 -11.64 7.02
CA GLY A 374 -5.57 -12.61 6.02
C GLY A 374 -6.76 -13.45 6.44
N GLY A 375 -7.22 -13.31 7.69
CA GLY A 375 -8.30 -14.10 8.27
C GLY A 375 -7.90 -15.57 8.52
N ASP A 376 -8.90 -16.43 8.52
CA ASP A 376 -8.74 -17.85 8.86
C ASP A 376 -7.95 -18.65 7.80
N ASP A 377 -7.80 -18.12 6.58
CA ASP A 377 -7.21 -18.86 5.44
C ASP A 377 -5.73 -18.52 5.18
N ASP A 378 -5.30 -17.27 5.46
CA ASP A 378 -3.97 -16.78 5.06
C ASP A 378 -3.13 -16.24 6.24
N GLY A 379 -3.59 -16.44 7.48
CA GLY A 379 -2.90 -15.97 8.68
C GLY A 379 -2.96 -14.46 8.92
N ILE A 380 -2.35 -14.06 10.03
CA ILE A 380 -2.33 -12.71 10.59
C ILE A 380 -0.90 -12.38 11.00
N TYR A 381 -0.37 -11.31 10.40
CA TYR A 381 1.03 -10.93 10.55
C TYR A 381 1.21 -9.46 10.92
N ASP A 382 2.09 -9.20 11.88
CA ASP A 382 2.50 -7.86 12.29
C ASP A 382 3.89 -7.54 11.78
N VAL A 383 4.03 -6.41 11.09
CA VAL A 383 5.31 -5.93 10.55
C VAL A 383 5.77 -4.67 11.27
N TYR A 384 7.02 -4.67 11.73
CA TYR A 384 7.56 -3.59 12.55
C TYR A 384 8.59 -2.76 11.79
N LEU A 385 8.39 -1.44 11.81
CA LEU A 385 9.29 -0.46 11.22
C LEU A 385 9.94 0.42 12.29
N LYS A 386 11.16 0.86 12.01
CA LYS A 386 12.00 1.68 12.88
C LYS A 386 12.48 2.92 12.14
N LEU A 387 12.22 4.10 12.69
CA LEU A 387 12.76 5.37 12.20
C LEU A 387 13.84 5.87 13.14
N GLU A 388 15.03 6.10 12.60
CA GLU A 388 16.16 6.62 13.37
C GLU A 388 16.60 7.98 12.80
N ARG A 389 16.77 8.96 13.68
CA ARG A 389 17.40 10.25 13.38
C ARG A 389 18.90 10.16 13.64
N LYS A 390 19.72 10.60 12.69
CA LYS A 390 21.18 10.42 12.66
C LYS A 390 21.95 11.72 12.83
#